data_AF-N9WD02-F1
#
_entry.id   AF-N9WD02-F1
#
_cell.length_a   1.000
_cell.length_b   1.000
_cell.length_c   1.000
_cell.angle_alpha   90.00
_cell.angle_beta   90.00
_cell.angle_gamma   90.00
#
_symmetry.space_group_name_H-M   'P 1'
#
loop_
_entity.id
_entity.type
_entity.pdbx_description
1 polymer ?
#
loop_
_entity_poly.entity_id
_entity_poly.type
_entity_poly.pdbx_seq_one_letter_code
_entity_poly.pdbx_strand_id
1 'polypeptide(L)'
;MKQDMIVILDLGSSENTTLAREIRALGVYSEIYPHDITKAELQKLPNVKGVILNGGEHRNVDGKDIDVLPEIYEAGYPVIAIDHAPALCEQKLEEWPSEEVLKTFVFTVCKAEANWNMKNFVADQVELIRGQVKDRKVLLALSGGVDSSVVAALLLKAIGKQLYCVHVNHGLMRKGESESVIEVFKNQMDANQCGCKRTVSWKAEGCGRAGTEAENYRCGVYPCV
;
A
#
# COMPACT_ATOMS: atom_id res chain seq x y z
N MET A 1 1.70 -11.40 9.20
CA MET A 1 2.58 -10.22 9.21
C MET A 1 3.27 -10.19 10.55
N LYS A 2 4.60 -10.10 10.59
CA LYS A 2 5.37 -10.21 11.85
C LYS A 2 5.63 -8.84 12.50
N GLN A 3 5.41 -7.75 11.77
CA GLN A 3 5.64 -6.40 12.29
C GLN A 3 4.56 -5.97 13.27
N ASP A 4 4.94 -5.07 14.16
CA ASP A 4 4.02 -4.40 15.07
C ASP A 4 3.23 -3.34 14.30
N MET A 5 1.94 -3.23 14.62
CA MET A 5 1.01 -2.40 13.88
C MET A 5 0.27 -1.41 14.77
N ILE A 6 0.17 -0.17 14.30
CA ILE A 6 -0.73 0.84 14.83
C ILE A 6 -1.90 1.02 13.86
N VAL A 7 -3.12 0.89 14.38
CA VAL A 7 -4.34 1.06 13.60
C VAL A 7 -4.79 2.52 13.70
N ILE A 8 -5.08 3.14 12.57
CA ILE A 8 -5.67 4.47 12.49
C ILE A 8 -7.15 4.30 12.14
N LEU A 9 -8.05 4.74 13.01
CA LEU A 9 -9.49 4.77 12.74
C LEU A 9 -9.86 6.14 12.18
N ASP A 10 -10.33 6.13 10.95
CA ASP A 10 -10.69 7.34 10.21
C ASP A 10 -12.07 7.86 10.62
N LEU A 11 -12.07 9.02 11.29
CA LEU A 11 -13.26 9.76 11.70
C LEU A 11 -13.50 11.00 10.82
N GLY A 12 -12.98 11.03 9.59
CA GLY A 12 -13.21 12.14 8.65
C GLY A 12 -12.07 13.16 8.57
N SER A 13 -10.83 12.73 8.80
CA SER A 13 -9.64 13.59 8.65
C SER A 13 -9.16 13.63 7.20
N SER A 14 -8.70 14.78 6.72
CA SER A 14 -7.96 14.86 5.43
C SER A 14 -6.54 14.29 5.53
N GLU A 15 -6.01 14.17 6.76
CA GLU A 15 -4.59 13.91 7.01
C GLU A 15 -4.30 12.46 7.46
N ASN A 16 -5.24 11.53 7.30
CA ASN A 16 -5.04 10.11 7.64
C ASN A 16 -3.78 9.50 7.00
N THR A 17 -3.51 9.84 5.73
CA THR A 17 -2.34 9.34 5.03
C THR A 17 -1.03 9.95 5.55
N THR A 18 -1.06 11.20 6.01
CA THR A 18 0.07 11.90 6.63
C THR A 18 0.44 11.21 7.94
N LEU A 19 -0.54 10.99 8.83
CA LEU A 19 -0.33 10.26 10.08
C LEU A 19 0.20 8.84 9.84
N ALA A 20 -0.37 8.13 8.87
CA ALA A 20 0.09 6.78 8.51
C ALA A 20 1.55 6.78 8.03
N ARG A 21 1.99 7.84 7.32
CA ARG A 21 3.38 7.99 6.88
C ARG A 21 4.32 8.33 8.03
N GLU A 22 3.91 9.20 8.95
CA GLU A 22 4.70 9.56 10.14
C GLU A 22 4.97 8.33 11.01
N ILE A 23 3.96 7.50 11.29
CA ILE A 23 4.14 6.25 12.04
C ILE A 23 5.11 5.29 11.31
N ARG A 24 4.98 5.17 9.99
CA ARG A 24 5.90 4.33 9.20
C ARG A 24 7.32 4.89 9.17
N ALA A 25 7.49 6.20 9.24
CA ALA A 25 8.80 6.84 9.36
C ALA A 25 9.46 6.56 10.71
N LEU A 26 8.68 6.33 11.77
CA LEU A 26 9.18 5.83 13.06
C LEU A 26 9.61 4.35 13.01
N GLY A 27 9.34 3.63 11.93
CA GLY A 27 9.70 2.22 11.78
C GLY A 27 8.66 1.26 12.38
N VAL A 28 7.40 1.68 12.51
CA VAL A 28 6.28 0.83 12.93
C VAL A 28 5.25 0.75 11.78
N TYR A 29 4.63 -0.40 11.59
CA TYR A 29 3.63 -0.54 10.54
C TYR A 29 2.34 0.19 10.92
N SER A 30 1.62 0.70 9.93
CA SER A 30 0.32 1.33 10.14
C SER A 30 -0.65 0.99 9.03
N GLU A 31 -1.93 0.93 9.39
CA GLU A 31 -3.05 0.76 8.47
C GLU A 31 -4.20 1.67 8.88
N ILE A 32 -4.95 2.15 7.88
CA ILE A 32 -6.12 2.99 8.07
C ILE A 32 -7.35 2.12 7.90
N TYR A 33 -8.24 2.15 8.87
CA TYR A 33 -9.51 1.44 8.89
C TYR A 33 -10.66 2.41 9.08
N PRO A 34 -11.87 2.06 8.61
CA PRO A 34 -13.05 2.87 8.86
C PRO A 34 -13.43 2.84 10.35
N HIS A 35 -14.11 3.88 10.82
CA HIS A 35 -14.56 4.04 12.20
C HIS A 35 -15.53 2.96 12.70
N ASP A 36 -16.22 2.29 11.78
CA ASP A 36 -17.25 1.28 12.06
C ASP A 36 -16.68 -0.15 12.20
N ILE A 37 -15.35 -0.31 12.19
CA ILE A 37 -14.70 -1.59 12.45
C ILE A 37 -15.15 -2.15 13.80
N THR A 38 -15.49 -3.43 13.82
CA THR A 38 -15.88 -4.11 15.06
C THR A 38 -14.67 -4.53 15.89
N LYS A 39 -14.86 -4.70 17.21
CA LYS A 39 -13.85 -5.28 18.10
C LYS A 39 -13.35 -6.64 17.60
N ALA A 40 -14.26 -7.46 17.06
CA ALA A 40 -13.92 -8.77 16.52
C ALA A 40 -13.04 -8.70 15.27
N GLU A 41 -13.25 -7.69 14.42
CA GLU A 41 -12.39 -7.46 13.25
C GLU A 41 -11.03 -6.90 13.67
N LEU A 42 -11.01 -5.92 14.57
CA LEU A 42 -9.78 -5.36 15.12
C LEU A 42 -8.90 -6.44 15.77
N GLN A 43 -9.49 -7.36 16.52
CA GLN A 43 -8.76 -8.46 17.17
C GLN A 43 -8.28 -9.55 16.21
N LYS A 44 -8.85 -9.65 15.00
CA LYS A 44 -8.36 -10.56 13.95
C LYS A 44 -7.11 -10.01 13.26
N LEU A 45 -6.86 -8.70 13.37
CA LEU A 45 -5.70 -8.09 12.76
C LEU A 45 -4.41 -8.56 13.45
N PRO A 46 -3.35 -8.87 12.68
CA PRO A 46 -2.12 -9.37 13.25
C PRO A 46 -1.34 -8.26 13.97
N ASN A 47 -0.84 -8.56 15.18
CA ASN A 47 0.13 -7.73 15.91
C ASN A 47 -0.27 -6.25 16.13
N VAL A 48 -1.55 -5.98 16.35
CA VAL A 48 -2.00 -4.63 16.77
C VAL A 48 -1.42 -4.29 18.14
N LYS A 49 -0.78 -3.13 18.24
CA LYS A 49 -0.18 -2.60 19.48
C LYS A 49 -0.91 -1.40 20.05
N GLY A 50 -1.63 -0.67 19.21
CA GLY A 50 -2.34 0.54 19.60
C GLY A 50 -3.28 1.03 18.52
N VAL A 51 -4.19 1.91 18.91
CA VAL A 51 -5.21 2.50 18.04
C VAL A 51 -5.13 4.03 18.15
N ILE A 52 -5.14 4.72 17.02
CA ILE A 52 -5.26 6.17 16.95
C ILE A 52 -6.61 6.51 16.33
N LEU A 53 -7.43 7.26 17.05
CA LEU A 53 -8.67 7.83 16.53
C LEU A 53 -8.33 9.17 15.87
N ASN A 54 -8.46 9.25 14.55
CA ASN A 54 -8.08 10.44 13.82
C ASN A 54 -9.33 11.21 13.38
N GLY A 55 -9.72 12.16 14.22
CA GLY A 55 -10.80 13.11 13.99
C GLY A 55 -10.48 14.12 12.90
N GLY A 56 -11.52 14.82 12.45
CA GLY A 56 -11.38 15.92 11.52
C GLY A 56 -12.71 16.56 11.16
N GLU A 57 -12.63 17.56 10.28
CA GLU A 57 -13.76 18.41 9.90
C GLU A 57 -14.91 17.65 9.23
N HIS A 58 -14.63 16.49 8.62
CA HIS A 58 -15.64 15.67 7.94
C HIS A 58 -16.29 14.61 8.82
N ARG A 59 -16.12 14.69 10.15
CA ARG A 59 -16.76 13.75 11.10
C ARG A 59 -18.27 13.85 11.12
N ASN A 60 -18.85 14.98 10.72
CA ASN A 60 -20.29 15.14 10.66
C ASN A 60 -20.79 14.74 9.27
N VAL A 61 -21.56 13.65 9.21
CA VAL A 61 -22.21 13.18 7.98
C VAL A 61 -23.71 13.22 8.20
N ASP A 62 -24.41 14.00 7.38
CA ASP A 62 -25.86 14.17 7.43
C ASP A 62 -26.41 14.60 8.81
N GLY A 63 -25.66 15.46 9.52
CA GLY A 63 -26.05 15.96 10.84
C GLY A 63 -25.80 14.97 11.99
N LYS A 64 -25.19 13.82 11.71
CA LYS A 64 -24.74 12.85 12.71
C LYS A 64 -23.23 12.88 12.80
N ASP A 65 -22.74 13.07 14.03
CA ASP A 65 -21.33 12.89 14.30
C ASP A 65 -20.98 11.40 14.25
N ILE A 66 -19.93 11.11 13.52
CA ILE A 66 -19.32 9.80 13.44
C ILE A 66 -18.44 9.61 14.69
N ASP A 67 -18.56 8.43 15.29
CA ASP A 67 -17.68 7.98 16.37
C ASP A 67 -17.37 6.50 16.17
N VAL A 68 -16.36 6.01 16.86
CA VAL A 68 -16.03 4.59 16.91
C VAL A 68 -17.04 3.82 17.76
N LEU A 69 -17.16 2.53 17.46
CA LEU A 69 -17.95 1.63 18.30
C LEU A 69 -17.37 1.59 19.73
N PRO A 70 -18.19 1.70 20.79
CA PRO A 70 -17.71 1.72 22.18
C PRO A 70 -16.86 0.49 22.56
N GLU A 71 -17.12 -0.65 21.92
CA GLU A 71 -16.38 -1.90 22.11
C GLU A 71 -14.90 -1.81 21.73
N ILE A 72 -14.49 -0.81 20.93
CA ILE A 72 -13.08 -0.57 20.59
C ILE A 72 -12.26 -0.23 21.84
N TYR A 73 -12.81 0.54 22.76
CA TYR A 73 -12.13 0.87 24.02
C TYR A 73 -11.98 -0.36 24.93
N GLU A 74 -12.83 -1.37 24.76
CA GLU A 74 -12.77 -2.64 25.48
C GLU A 74 -11.91 -3.70 24.77
N ALA A 75 -11.28 -3.37 23.65
CA ALA A 75 -10.46 -4.31 22.88
C ALA A 75 -9.12 -4.61 23.57
N GLY A 76 -8.71 -3.80 24.56
CA GLY A 76 -7.49 -4.00 25.35
C GLY A 76 -6.24 -3.37 24.75
N TYR A 77 -6.39 -2.48 23.76
CA TYR A 77 -5.29 -1.73 23.15
C TYR A 77 -5.23 -0.32 23.72
N PRO A 78 -4.04 0.29 23.86
CA PRO A 78 -3.93 1.71 24.10
C PRO A 78 -4.56 2.52 22.98
N VAL A 79 -5.32 3.55 23.35
CA VAL A 79 -6.03 4.42 22.42
C VAL A 79 -5.65 5.87 22.69
N ILE A 80 -5.35 6.62 21.62
CA ILE A 80 -5.21 8.07 21.64
C ILE A 80 -6.13 8.69 20.59
N ALA A 81 -6.74 9.83 20.91
CA ALA A 81 -7.60 10.57 19.99
C ALA A 81 -6.95 11.87 19.56
N ILE A 82 -7.07 12.23 18.28
CA ILE A 82 -6.62 13.49 17.68
C ILE A 82 -7.86 14.19 17.13
N ASP A 83 -8.07 15.46 17.50
CA ASP A 83 -9.22 16.28 17.08
C ASP A 83 -10.59 15.58 17.25
N HIS A 84 -10.74 14.81 18.33
CA HIS A 84 -11.95 14.07 18.65
C HIS A 84 -12.27 14.10 20.13
N ALA A 85 -12.83 15.22 20.60
CA ALA A 85 -13.19 15.43 22.00
C ALA A 85 -14.17 14.39 22.59
N PRO A 86 -15.17 13.87 21.84
CA PRO A 86 -16.09 12.84 22.33
C PRO A 86 -15.42 11.50 22.69
N ALA A 87 -14.19 11.25 22.26
CA ALA A 87 -13.48 10.01 22.52
C ALA A 87 -13.49 9.65 24.02
N LEU A 88 -13.62 8.36 24.34
CA LEU A 88 -13.66 7.88 25.73
C LEU A 88 -12.27 7.54 26.30
N CYS A 89 -11.21 7.69 25.49
CA CYS A 89 -9.85 7.39 25.90
C CYS A 89 -9.24 8.47 26.82
N GLU A 90 -8.23 8.08 27.60
CA GLU A 90 -7.53 8.97 28.52
C GLU A 90 -6.72 10.05 27.80
N GLN A 91 -6.06 9.69 26.70
CA GLN A 91 -5.24 10.62 25.92
C GLN A 91 -6.04 11.19 24.76
N LYS A 92 -6.25 12.51 24.78
CA LYS A 92 -6.93 13.27 23.73
C LYS A 92 -6.10 14.49 23.39
N LEU A 93 -5.90 14.72 22.10
CA LEU A 93 -5.16 15.84 21.56
C LEU A 93 -6.15 16.72 20.78
N GLU A 94 -6.14 18.02 21.07
CA GLU A 94 -6.94 19.01 20.33
C GLU A 94 -6.29 19.38 18.99
N GLU A 95 -4.96 19.28 18.92
CA GLU A 95 -4.16 19.65 17.75
C GLU A 95 -3.34 18.46 17.24
N TRP A 96 -2.74 18.63 16.05
CA TRP A 96 -1.85 17.62 15.46
C TRP A 96 -0.68 17.30 16.40
N PRO A 97 -0.38 16.01 16.66
CA PRO A 97 0.70 15.63 17.56
C PRO A 97 2.07 16.06 17.03
N SER A 98 2.97 16.44 17.93
CA SER A 98 4.40 16.51 17.59
C SER A 98 5.00 15.10 17.45
N GLU A 99 6.14 15.00 16.76
CA GLU A 99 6.85 13.73 16.60
C GLU A 99 7.19 13.07 17.95
N GLU A 100 7.49 13.86 18.99
CA GLU A 100 7.80 13.37 20.33
C GLU A 100 6.59 12.74 21.03
N VAL A 101 5.41 13.34 20.87
CA VAL A 101 4.15 12.81 21.40
C VAL A 101 3.83 11.50 20.70
N LEU A 102 3.94 11.46 19.36
CA LEU A 102 3.70 10.25 18.59
C LEU A 102 4.68 9.13 18.97
N LYS A 103 5.97 9.43 19.11
CA LYS A 103 6.98 8.46 19.60
C LYS A 103 6.65 7.93 20.98
N THR A 104 6.24 8.81 21.90
CA THR A 104 5.88 8.40 23.26
C THR A 104 4.69 7.45 23.24
N PHE A 105 3.65 7.77 22.46
CA PHE A 105 2.50 6.88 22.32
C PHE A 105 2.90 5.53 21.70
N VAL A 106 3.64 5.53 20.59
CA VAL A 106 4.00 4.31 19.86
C VAL A 106 4.97 3.41 20.65
N PHE A 107 6.03 3.96 21.21
CA PHE A 107 7.09 3.18 21.85
C PHE A 107 6.89 2.98 23.36
N THR A 108 6.39 3.99 24.08
CA THR A 108 6.25 3.93 25.54
C THR A 108 4.90 3.35 25.94
N VAL A 109 3.82 3.82 25.33
CA VAL A 109 2.45 3.40 25.69
C VAL A 109 2.07 2.09 24.99
N CYS A 110 2.20 2.03 23.67
CA CYS A 110 1.86 0.84 22.88
C CYS A 110 2.92 -0.26 22.95
N LYS A 111 4.14 0.08 23.39
CA LYS A 111 5.29 -0.84 23.44
C LYS A 111 5.55 -1.53 22.09
N ALA A 112 5.30 -0.81 21.00
CA ALA A 112 5.61 -1.28 19.67
C ALA A 112 7.13 -1.28 19.46
N GLU A 113 7.65 -2.22 18.69
CA GLU A 113 9.04 -2.24 18.26
C GLU A 113 9.19 -1.63 16.87
N ALA A 114 10.33 -0.97 16.62
CA ALA A 114 10.68 -0.43 15.30
C ALA A 114 11.10 -1.55 14.31
N ASN A 115 10.19 -2.50 14.08
CA ASN A 115 10.42 -3.71 13.29
C ASN A 115 9.89 -3.61 11.85
N TRP A 116 9.28 -2.48 11.48
CA TRP A 116 8.92 -2.14 10.11
C TRP A 116 10.10 -1.51 9.37
N ASN A 117 10.71 -2.32 8.52
CA ASN A 117 11.73 -1.86 7.58
C ASN A 117 11.61 -2.64 6.27
N MET A 118 12.22 -2.11 5.21
CA MET A 118 12.07 -2.67 3.87
C MET A 118 12.63 -4.11 3.75
N LYS A 119 13.64 -4.48 4.56
CA LYS A 119 14.20 -5.84 4.53
C LYS A 119 13.19 -6.85 5.08
N ASN A 120 12.61 -6.56 6.24
CA ASN A 120 11.58 -7.38 6.87
C ASN A 120 10.31 -7.45 6.01
N PHE A 121 9.89 -6.31 5.47
CA PHE A 121 8.73 -6.24 4.57
C PHE A 121 8.91 -7.13 3.34
N VAL A 122 10.05 -7.02 2.64
CA VAL A 122 10.31 -7.85 1.46
C VAL A 122 10.34 -9.33 1.82
N ALA A 123 10.90 -9.72 2.96
CA ALA A 123 10.91 -11.12 3.40
C ALA A 123 9.50 -11.65 3.64
N ASP A 124 8.68 -10.92 4.41
CA ASP A 124 7.29 -11.28 4.70
C ASP A 124 6.44 -11.35 3.41
N GLN A 125 6.59 -10.39 2.50
CA GLN A 125 5.86 -10.39 1.23
C GLN A 125 6.28 -11.55 0.33
N VAL A 126 7.56 -11.91 0.30
CA VAL A 126 8.02 -13.10 -0.45
C VAL A 126 7.39 -14.38 0.09
N GLU A 127 7.31 -14.53 1.42
CA GLU A 127 6.62 -15.68 2.05
C GLU A 127 5.13 -15.72 1.68
N LEU A 128 4.44 -14.57 1.77
CA LEU A 128 3.02 -14.45 1.43
C LEU A 128 2.76 -14.78 -0.05
N ILE A 129 3.55 -14.21 -0.96
CA ILE A 129 3.43 -14.45 -2.40
C ILE A 129 3.63 -15.94 -2.70
N ARG A 130 4.65 -16.58 -2.12
CA ARG A 130 4.89 -18.02 -2.31
C ARG A 130 3.73 -18.86 -1.81
N GLY A 131 3.20 -18.55 -0.62
CA GLY A 131 2.06 -19.25 -0.03
C GLY A 131 0.77 -19.08 -0.84
N GLN A 132 0.55 -17.90 -1.42
CA GLN A 132 -0.62 -17.61 -2.24
C GLN A 132 -0.50 -18.22 -3.64
N VAL A 133 0.62 -18.00 -4.34
CA VAL A 133 0.80 -18.44 -5.74
C VAL A 133 0.95 -19.96 -5.82
N LYS A 134 1.71 -20.57 -4.90
CA LYS A 134 2.08 -21.98 -4.91
C LYS A 134 2.71 -22.35 -6.26
N ASP A 135 2.05 -23.22 -7.03
CA ASP A 135 2.56 -23.77 -8.28
C ASP A 135 1.99 -23.05 -9.52
N ARG A 136 1.14 -22.04 -9.30
CA ARG A 136 0.47 -21.29 -10.36
C ARG A 136 1.41 -20.33 -11.07
N LYS A 137 1.06 -19.95 -12.29
CA LYS A 137 1.76 -18.93 -13.08
C LYS A 137 1.14 -17.56 -12.82
N VAL A 138 1.96 -16.52 -12.82
CA VAL A 138 1.54 -15.13 -12.61
C VAL A 138 1.85 -14.32 -13.86
N LEU A 139 0.87 -13.55 -14.32
CA LEU A 139 1.03 -12.60 -15.41
C LEU A 139 1.00 -11.18 -14.82
N LEU A 140 1.98 -10.34 -15.18
CA LEU A 140 2.08 -8.96 -14.75
C LEU A 140 2.16 -8.04 -15.97
N ALA A 141 1.31 -7.01 -16.01
CA ALA A 141 1.47 -5.93 -16.97
C ALA A 141 2.49 -4.91 -16.44
N LEU A 142 3.62 -4.77 -17.14
CA LEU A 142 4.65 -3.78 -16.87
C LEU A 142 4.36 -2.51 -17.65
N SER A 143 3.94 -1.45 -16.96
CA SER A 143 3.72 -0.14 -17.58
C SER A 143 5.02 0.63 -17.81
N GLY A 144 6.07 0.34 -17.02
CA GLY A 144 7.31 1.13 -16.97
C GLY A 144 7.33 2.13 -15.81
N GLY A 145 6.21 2.28 -15.09
CA GLY A 145 6.17 3.03 -13.83
C GLY A 145 6.92 2.31 -12.70
N VAL A 146 7.31 3.07 -11.68
CA VAL A 146 8.06 2.58 -10.51
C VAL A 146 7.32 1.45 -9.80
N ASP A 147 6.02 1.60 -9.57
CA ASP A 147 5.22 0.61 -8.83
C ASP A 147 5.21 -0.76 -9.52
N SER A 148 4.86 -0.79 -10.81
CA SER A 148 4.85 -2.02 -11.62
C SER A 148 6.24 -2.67 -11.67
N SER A 149 7.29 -1.86 -11.65
CA SER A 149 8.67 -2.32 -11.71
C SER A 149 9.13 -2.94 -10.39
N VAL A 150 8.78 -2.31 -9.26
CA VAL A 150 9.06 -2.84 -7.91
C VAL A 150 8.27 -4.14 -7.68
N VAL A 151 7.00 -4.19 -8.08
CA VAL A 151 6.18 -5.41 -8.02
C VAL A 151 6.81 -6.53 -8.85
N ALA A 152 7.29 -6.23 -10.05
CA ALA A 152 7.96 -7.22 -10.89
C ALA A 152 9.24 -7.77 -10.24
N ALA A 153 10.08 -6.89 -9.66
CA ALA A 153 11.27 -7.31 -8.93
C ALA A 153 10.93 -8.18 -7.71
N LEU A 154 9.88 -7.82 -6.96
CA LEU A 154 9.41 -8.58 -5.80
C LEU A 154 8.87 -9.96 -6.18
N LEU A 155 8.02 -10.03 -7.22
CA LEU A 155 7.49 -11.29 -7.75
C LEU A 155 8.61 -12.16 -8.31
N LEU A 156 9.57 -11.59 -9.03
CA LEU A 156 10.71 -12.35 -9.54
C LEU A 156 11.54 -12.96 -8.41
N LYS A 157 11.79 -12.18 -7.34
CA LYS A 157 12.44 -12.68 -6.12
C LYS A 157 11.63 -13.79 -5.43
N ALA A 158 10.31 -13.70 -5.45
CA ALA A 158 9.44 -14.66 -4.78
C ALA A 158 9.26 -15.98 -5.56
N ILE A 159 8.89 -15.90 -6.84
CA ILE A 159 8.39 -17.03 -7.64
C ILE A 159 9.19 -17.27 -8.94
N GLY A 160 10.19 -16.44 -9.23
CA GLY A 160 11.12 -16.63 -10.34
C GLY A 160 10.42 -16.92 -11.67
N LYS A 161 10.62 -18.15 -12.17
CA LYS A 161 10.17 -18.63 -13.50
C LYS A 161 8.64 -18.72 -13.65
N GLN A 162 7.88 -18.59 -12.57
CA GLN A 162 6.42 -18.59 -12.63
C GLN A 162 5.85 -17.22 -13.08
N LEU A 163 6.67 -16.17 -13.06
CA LEU A 163 6.28 -14.82 -13.47
C LEU A 163 6.45 -14.61 -14.98
N TYR A 164 5.43 -14.03 -15.59
CA TYR A 164 5.40 -13.55 -16.97
C TYR A 164 5.10 -12.07 -16.98
N CYS A 165 6.00 -11.25 -17.54
CA CYS A 165 5.79 -9.82 -17.65
C CYS A 165 5.43 -9.42 -19.08
N VAL A 166 4.38 -8.63 -19.25
CA VAL A 166 3.95 -8.08 -20.54
C VAL A 166 4.13 -6.57 -20.50
N HIS A 167 4.94 -6.04 -21.40
CA HIS A 167 5.09 -4.59 -21.56
C HIS A 167 4.44 -4.17 -22.88
N VAL A 168 3.55 -3.18 -22.83
CA VAL A 168 2.87 -2.68 -24.03
C VAL A 168 3.39 -1.27 -24.30
N ASN A 169 4.08 -1.10 -25.43
CA ASN A 169 4.44 0.22 -25.92
C ASN A 169 3.29 0.76 -26.79
N HIS A 170 2.45 1.59 -26.19
CA HIS A 170 1.33 2.22 -26.90
C HIS A 170 1.74 3.42 -27.77
N GLY A 171 3.03 3.72 -27.90
CA GLY A 171 3.54 4.81 -28.74
C GLY A 171 3.43 6.21 -28.14
N LEU A 172 2.95 6.33 -26.89
CA LEU A 172 2.90 7.61 -26.14
C LEU A 172 3.90 7.65 -24.97
N MET A 173 4.89 6.75 -24.99
CA MET A 173 5.95 6.68 -23.98
C MET A 173 7.00 7.77 -24.21
N ARG A 174 7.77 8.13 -23.17
CA ARG A 174 8.90 9.05 -23.36
C ARG A 174 10.00 8.39 -24.20
N LYS A 175 10.82 9.23 -24.84
CA LYS A 175 11.93 8.77 -25.69
C LYS A 175 12.85 7.83 -24.93
N GLY A 176 12.98 6.58 -25.39
CA GLY A 176 13.86 5.56 -24.81
C GLY A 176 13.30 4.83 -23.60
N GLU A 177 12.10 5.18 -23.11
CA GLU A 177 11.54 4.63 -21.87
C GLU A 177 11.25 3.12 -21.98
N SER A 178 10.62 2.70 -23.08
CA SER A 178 10.33 1.27 -23.31
C SER A 178 11.61 0.44 -23.46
N GLU A 179 12.63 0.96 -24.14
CA GLU A 179 13.91 0.29 -24.30
C GLU A 179 14.61 0.10 -22.95
N SER A 180 14.66 1.15 -22.12
CA SER A 180 15.23 1.08 -20.78
C SER A 180 14.50 0.10 -19.87
N VAL A 181 13.16 0.07 -19.90
CA VAL A 181 12.37 -0.91 -19.14
C VAL A 181 12.72 -2.33 -19.58
N ILE A 182 12.72 -2.60 -20.89
CA ILE A 182 13.05 -3.93 -21.41
C ILE A 182 14.49 -4.33 -21.01
N GLU A 183 15.44 -3.39 -21.04
CA GLU A 183 16.84 -3.65 -20.71
C GLU A 183 17.03 -4.02 -19.23
N VAL A 184 16.44 -3.25 -18.30
CA VAL A 184 16.52 -3.51 -16.85
C VAL A 184 15.99 -4.90 -16.52
N PHE A 185 14.85 -5.28 -17.11
CA PHE A 185 14.21 -6.57 -16.83
C PHE A 185 14.87 -7.75 -17.54
N LYS A 186 15.60 -7.54 -18.65
CA LYS A 186 16.35 -8.61 -19.34
C LYS A 186 17.76 -8.82 -18.77
N ASN A 187 18.46 -7.75 -18.41
CA ASN A 187 19.91 -7.80 -18.16
C ASN A 187 20.28 -7.80 -16.67
N GLN A 188 19.50 -7.15 -15.80
CA GLN A 188 19.90 -6.94 -14.39
C GLN A 188 19.24 -7.87 -13.39
N MET A 189 18.20 -8.59 -13.81
CA MET A 189 17.59 -9.62 -12.99
C MET A 189 17.71 -10.95 -13.72
N ASP A 190 18.28 -11.93 -13.06
CA ASP A 190 18.75 -13.22 -13.58
C ASP A 190 17.61 -14.14 -14.07
N ALA A 191 16.75 -13.63 -14.95
CA ALA A 191 15.78 -14.37 -15.74
C ALA A 191 16.45 -15.28 -16.80
N ASN A 192 17.79 -15.37 -16.77
CA ASN A 192 18.62 -15.91 -17.83
C ASN A 192 18.96 -17.41 -17.73
N GLN A 193 18.58 -18.14 -16.68
CA GLN A 193 18.71 -19.62 -16.68
C GLN A 193 17.48 -20.38 -17.18
N CYS A 194 16.50 -19.72 -17.79
CA CYS A 194 15.45 -20.40 -18.53
C CYS A 194 14.91 -19.52 -19.65
N GLY A 195 15.54 -19.58 -20.84
CA GLY A 195 14.94 -19.22 -22.13
C GLY A 195 13.82 -18.19 -22.09
N CYS A 196 14.07 -17.02 -21.49
CA CYS A 196 13.03 -16.03 -21.28
C CYS A 196 12.88 -15.17 -22.53
N LYS A 197 12.33 -15.75 -23.60
CA LYS A 197 11.78 -15.01 -24.74
C LYS A 197 10.34 -14.54 -24.42
N ARG A 198 10.06 -13.85 -23.31
CA ARG A 198 8.64 -13.59 -22.95
C ARG A 198 8.30 -12.23 -22.35
N THR A 199 9.12 -11.19 -22.53
CA THR A 199 8.55 -9.83 -22.63
C THR A 199 7.95 -9.72 -24.01
N VAL A 200 6.65 -9.99 -24.14
CA VAL A 200 5.95 -9.71 -25.39
C VAL A 200 5.75 -8.20 -25.43
N SER A 201 6.56 -7.53 -26.23
CA SER A 201 6.38 -6.11 -26.54
C SER A 201 5.31 -6.03 -27.62
N TRP A 202 4.28 -5.24 -27.38
CA TRP A 202 3.29 -4.89 -28.39
C TRP A 202 3.51 -3.43 -28.72
N LYS A 203 3.70 -3.11 -29.99
CA LYS A 203 3.76 -1.74 -30.48
C LYS A 203 2.37 -1.38 -31.03
N ALA A 204 1.71 -0.39 -30.42
CA ALA A 204 0.50 0.17 -31.02
C ALA A 204 0.89 1.03 -32.23
N GLU A 205 0.28 0.78 -33.38
CA GLU A 205 0.35 1.65 -34.54
C GLU A 205 -0.99 2.38 -34.71
N GLY A 206 -0.95 3.71 -34.78
CA GLY A 206 -2.12 4.57 -35.02
C GLY A 206 -2.92 4.91 -33.77
N CYS A 207 -2.60 6.06 -33.17
CA CYS A 207 -3.39 6.69 -32.11
C CYS A 207 -4.21 7.83 -32.74
N GLY A 208 -5.45 7.55 -33.16
CA GLY A 208 -6.33 8.58 -33.73
C GLY A 208 -6.90 9.50 -32.65
N ARG A 209 -6.92 10.82 -32.87
CA ARG A 209 -7.61 11.77 -31.99
C ARG A 209 -9.13 11.55 -32.07
N ALA A 210 -9.75 11.22 -30.95
CA ALA A 210 -11.18 11.44 -30.75
C ALA A 210 -11.36 12.85 -30.13
N GLY A 211 -12.39 13.58 -30.59
CA GLY A 211 -12.62 14.99 -30.27
C GLY A 211 -12.72 15.33 -28.79
N THR A 212 -12.65 16.64 -28.54
CA THR A 212 -12.60 17.33 -27.25
C THR A 212 -13.75 16.93 -26.32
N GLU A 213 -13.41 16.22 -25.23
CA GLU A 213 -14.00 16.18 -23.88
C GLU A 213 -13.80 14.83 -23.16
N ALA A 214 -13.25 13.82 -23.85
CA ALA A 214 -12.62 12.65 -23.22
C ALA A 214 -11.59 12.04 -24.18
N GLU A 215 -10.32 12.47 -24.10
CA GLU A 215 -9.22 11.90 -24.89
C GLU A 215 -8.81 10.51 -24.37
N ASN A 216 -9.74 9.55 -24.39
CA ASN A 216 -9.39 8.13 -24.33
C ASN A 216 -8.96 7.70 -25.73
N TYR A 217 -7.65 7.71 -25.97
CA TYR A 217 -7.06 7.21 -27.21
C TYR A 217 -7.43 5.74 -27.44
N ARG A 218 -8.00 5.44 -28.61
CA ARG A 218 -8.32 4.07 -29.02
C ARG A 218 -7.09 3.46 -29.69
N CYS A 219 -6.26 2.76 -28.91
CA CYS A 219 -5.10 2.04 -29.44
C CYS A 219 -5.51 0.66 -29.96
N GLY A 220 -5.29 0.40 -31.25
CA GLY A 220 -5.31 -0.96 -31.80
C GLY A 220 -4.07 -1.73 -31.35
N VAL A 221 -4.23 -3.02 -31.02
CA VAL A 221 -3.14 -3.88 -30.52
C VAL A 221 -2.93 -5.03 -31.51
N TYR A 222 -1.75 -5.09 -32.13
CA TYR A 222 -1.32 -6.17 -33.03
C TYR A 222 -0.03 -6.82 -32.54
N PRO A 223 0.14 -8.15 -32.69
CA PRO A 223 1.34 -8.83 -32.21
C PRO A 223 2.57 -8.33 -32.95
N CYS A 224 3.60 -7.92 -32.21
CA CYS A 224 4.92 -7.75 -32.80
C CYS A 224 5.45 -9.14 -33.17
N VAL A 225 5.63 -9.37 -34.47
CA VAL A 225 6.27 -10.55 -35.04
C VAL A 225 7.77 -10.52 -34.77
#